data_AF-A0A2G8SLR5-F1
#
_entry.id   AF-A0A2G8SLR5-F1
#
_cell.length_a   1.000
_cell.length_b   1.000
_cell.length_c   1.000
_cell.angle_alpha   90.00
_cell.angle_beta   90.00
_cell.angle_gamma   90.00
#
_symmetry.space_group_name_H-M   'P 1'
#
loop_
_entity.id
_entity.type
_entity.pdbx_description
1 polymer ?
#
loop_
_entity_poly.entity_id
_entity_poly.type
_entity_poly.pdbx_seq_one_letter_code
_entity_poly.pdbx_strand_id
1 'polypeptide(L)'
;MAHLNRLPRWQRGELDAVVKVLEDYSPGTGFLEYPWTPQWIPIHGCKTSKMGGYKLASRWDSAPGGALWVGIGISTAGKTMHVPPVVQVSFAQVPTNRDLAAALRQAIQDAS
;
A
#
# COMPACT_ATOMS: atom_id res chain seq x y z
N MET A 1 1.41 13.49 5.34
CA MET A 1 2.01 13.08 6.62
C MET A 1 1.76 11.59 6.80
N ALA A 2 2.81 10.78 6.97
CA ALA A 2 2.68 9.36 7.24
C ALA A 2 2.43 9.13 8.75
N HIS A 3 1.45 8.30 9.10
CA HIS A 3 1.21 7.85 10.49
C HIS A 3 1.70 6.40 10.61
N LEU A 4 2.63 6.12 11.53
CA LEU A 4 3.30 4.82 11.63
C LEU A 4 3.46 4.34 13.08
N ASN A 5 3.12 3.07 13.33
CA ASN A 5 3.55 2.30 14.50
C ASN A 5 4.95 1.74 14.22
N ARG A 6 5.89 1.77 15.20
CA ARG A 6 7.26 1.23 15.04
C ARG A 6 7.23 -0.20 14.48
N LEU A 7 7.90 -0.43 13.36
CA LEU A 7 7.90 -1.72 12.67
C LEU A 7 9.07 -2.61 13.12
N PRO A 8 8.83 -3.90 13.45
CA PRO A 8 9.90 -4.86 13.67
C PRO A 8 10.79 -5.02 12.42
N ARG A 9 12.10 -5.17 12.63
CA ARG A 9 13.10 -5.27 11.55
C ARG A 9 12.84 -6.42 10.55
N TRP A 10 12.23 -7.51 11.00
CA TRP A 10 11.86 -8.65 10.14
C TRP A 10 10.73 -8.31 9.15
N GLN A 11 9.86 -7.35 9.50
CA GLN A 11 8.74 -6.92 8.66
C GLN A 11 9.19 -6.01 7.51
N ARG A 12 10.39 -5.41 7.60
CA ARG A 12 10.96 -4.51 6.57
C ARG A 12 11.23 -5.22 5.25
N GLY A 13 11.87 -6.39 5.28
CA GLY A 13 12.18 -7.13 4.06
C GLY A 13 10.93 -7.56 3.29
N GLU A 14 9.83 -7.79 4.00
CA GLU A 14 8.53 -8.10 3.40
C GLU A 14 7.89 -6.88 2.75
N LEU A 15 7.99 -5.71 3.40
CA LEU A 15 7.49 -4.44 2.85
C LEU A 15 8.30 -3.98 1.61
N ASP A 16 9.62 -4.16 1.63
CA ASP A 16 10.48 -3.89 0.46
C ASP A 16 10.11 -4.79 -0.73
N ALA A 17 9.70 -6.04 -0.48
CA ALA A 17 9.20 -6.92 -1.53
C ALA A 17 7.90 -6.38 -2.17
N VAL A 18 7.01 -5.77 -1.38
CA VAL A 18 5.80 -5.10 -1.91
C VAL A 18 6.17 -3.96 -2.84
N VAL A 19 7.10 -3.09 -2.41
CA VAL A 19 7.57 -1.96 -3.23
C VAL A 19 8.20 -2.45 -4.52
N LYS A 20 9.07 -3.46 -4.44
CA LYS A 20 9.72 -4.03 -5.63
C LYS A 20 8.71 -4.57 -6.64
N VAL A 21 7.65 -5.24 -6.18
CA VAL A 21 6.58 -5.71 -7.07
C VAL A 21 5.87 -4.56 -7.77
N LEU A 22 5.67 -3.42 -7.10
CA LEU A 22 5.06 -2.23 -7.71
C LEU A 22 5.96 -1.60 -8.77
N GLU A 23 7.27 -1.60 -8.56
CA GLU A 23 8.24 -1.12 -9.55
C GLU A 23 8.36 -2.03 -10.76
N ASP A 24 8.32 -3.35 -10.53
CA ASP A 24 8.34 -4.37 -11.58
C ASP A 24 7.00 -4.45 -12.33
N TYR A 25 5.94 -3.82 -11.81
CA TYR A 25 4.62 -3.71 -12.43
C TYR A 25 4.66 -2.73 -13.61
N SER A 26 5.21 -3.21 -14.73
CA SER A 26 5.26 -2.47 -16.00
C SER A 26 3.85 -2.27 -16.57
N PRO A 27 3.54 -1.13 -17.26
CA PRO A 27 2.20 -0.73 -17.70
C PRO A 27 1.44 -1.73 -18.61
N GLY A 28 2.05 -2.86 -18.99
CA GLY A 28 1.45 -3.91 -19.83
C GLY A 28 0.99 -5.19 -19.12
N THR A 29 1.13 -5.30 -17.79
CA THR A 29 0.90 -6.57 -17.06
C THR A 29 -0.32 -6.59 -16.13
N GLY A 30 -1.11 -5.51 -16.12
CA GLY A 30 -2.36 -5.39 -15.38
C GLY A 30 -2.48 -4.01 -14.74
N PHE A 31 -3.68 -3.45 -14.74
CA PHE A 31 -3.96 -2.20 -14.03
C PHE A 31 -4.21 -2.54 -12.55
N LEU A 32 -3.61 -1.76 -11.65
CA LEU A 32 -4.06 -1.73 -10.26
C LEU A 32 -5.41 -1.04 -10.23
N GLU A 33 -6.46 -1.76 -9.86
CA GLU A 33 -7.79 -1.18 -9.74
C GLU A 33 -8.05 -0.83 -8.28
N TYR A 34 -8.29 0.45 -8.06
CA TYR A 34 -8.49 1.02 -6.74
C TYR A 34 -9.99 1.21 -6.49
N PRO A 35 -10.58 0.51 -5.50
CA PRO A 35 -12.02 0.60 -5.21
C PRO A 35 -12.46 1.94 -4.59
N TRP A 36 -11.53 2.74 -4.03
CA TRP A 36 -11.76 4.07 -3.45
C TRP A 36 -13.03 4.21 -2.60
N THR A 37 -13.10 3.43 -1.53
CA THR A 37 -14.19 3.49 -0.55
C THR A 37 -13.75 4.17 0.75
N PRO A 38 -14.66 4.63 1.62
CA PRO A 38 -14.30 5.12 2.96
C PRO A 38 -13.62 4.06 3.84
N GLN A 39 -13.89 2.78 3.57
CA GLN A 39 -13.23 1.65 4.21
C GLN A 39 -11.95 1.28 3.47
N TRP A 40 -10.99 0.72 4.19
CA TRP A 40 -9.86 0.03 3.57
C TRP A 40 -10.35 -1.20 2.82
N ILE A 41 -10.13 -1.26 1.51
CA ILE A 41 -10.47 -2.41 0.67
C ILE A 41 -9.23 -2.84 -0.12
N PRO A 42 -8.96 -4.15 -0.28
CA PRO A 42 -7.84 -4.63 -1.07
C PRO A 42 -7.85 -4.06 -2.50
N ILE A 43 -6.69 -3.65 -3.00
CA ILE A 43 -6.50 -3.25 -4.39
C ILE A 43 -6.49 -4.51 -5.28
N HIS A 44 -7.20 -4.45 -6.41
CA HIS A 44 -7.21 -5.55 -7.38
C HIS A 44 -5.98 -5.48 -8.30
N GLY A 45 -5.58 -6.63 -8.84
CA GLY A 45 -4.36 -6.75 -9.66
C GLY A 45 -3.10 -7.09 -8.85
N CYS A 46 -3.09 -6.91 -7.52
CA CYS A 46 -1.94 -7.29 -6.71
C CYS A 46 -1.83 -8.82 -6.50
N LYS A 47 -0.81 -9.47 -7.07
CA LYS A 47 -0.49 -10.89 -6.80
C LYS A 47 0.25 -11.03 -5.45
N THR A 48 -0.47 -11.48 -4.43
CA THR A 48 0.01 -11.65 -3.04
C THR A 48 1.22 -12.55 -2.88
N SER A 49 1.32 -13.61 -3.69
CA SER A 49 2.45 -14.54 -3.67
C SER A 49 3.77 -13.84 -4.03
N LYS A 50 3.70 -12.70 -4.71
CA LYS A 50 4.87 -11.87 -5.03
C LYS A 50 5.18 -10.82 -3.97
N MET A 51 4.21 -10.49 -3.11
CA MET A 51 4.25 -9.36 -2.17
C MET A 51 4.57 -9.80 -0.72
N GLY A 52 5.32 -10.89 -0.54
CA GLY A 52 5.73 -11.34 0.80
C GLY A 52 4.56 -11.67 1.74
N GLY A 53 3.40 -12.04 1.19
CA GLY A 53 2.19 -12.29 1.99
C GLY A 53 1.32 -11.07 2.27
N TYR A 54 1.74 -9.86 1.89
CA TYR A 54 0.94 -8.64 2.05
C TYR A 54 0.07 -8.33 0.80
N LYS A 55 -1.00 -7.56 1.00
CA LYS A 55 -1.66 -6.78 -0.08
C LYS A 55 -1.66 -5.30 0.24
N LEU A 56 -1.75 -4.55 -0.85
CA LEU A 56 -2.17 -3.17 -0.82
C LEU A 56 -3.67 -3.06 -0.60
N ALA A 57 -4.05 -2.01 0.10
CA ALA A 57 -5.43 -1.59 0.27
C ALA A 57 -5.54 -0.11 -0.10
N SER A 58 -6.72 0.33 -0.53
CA SER A 58 -7.02 1.74 -0.69
C SER A 58 -8.22 2.16 0.13
N ARG A 59 -8.23 3.45 0.50
CA ARG A 59 -9.41 4.13 1.03
C ARG A 59 -9.46 5.56 0.50
N TRP A 60 -10.62 6.18 0.55
CA TRP A 60 -10.82 7.60 0.24
C TRP A 60 -11.51 8.28 1.42
N ASP A 61 -10.90 9.36 1.92
CA ASP A 61 -11.54 10.16 2.96
C ASP A 61 -12.47 11.19 2.31
N SER A 62 -13.77 11.11 2.60
CA SER A 62 -14.81 11.98 2.02
C SER A 62 -14.85 13.40 2.61
N ALA A 63 -13.89 13.77 3.45
CA ALA A 63 -13.80 15.13 4.02
C ALA A 63 -13.34 16.16 2.97
N PRO A 64 -13.59 17.47 3.16
CA PRO A 64 -13.11 18.51 2.25
C PRO A 64 -11.58 18.44 2.09
N GLY A 65 -11.10 18.33 0.84
CA GLY A 65 -9.69 18.02 0.54
C GLY A 65 -9.38 16.52 0.34
N GLY A 66 -10.42 15.70 0.22
CA GLY A 66 -10.41 14.23 0.28
C GLY A 66 -9.18 13.54 -0.29
N ALA A 67 -8.35 13.02 0.60
CA ALA A 67 -7.14 12.30 0.27
C ALA A 67 -7.45 10.86 -0.16
N LEU A 68 -6.77 10.43 -1.23
CA LEU A 68 -6.72 9.04 -1.65
C LEU A 68 -5.60 8.35 -0.88
N TRP A 69 -5.95 7.41 -0.02
CA TRP A 69 -5.01 6.69 0.79
C TRP A 69 -4.71 5.33 0.19
N VAL A 70 -3.44 4.96 0.18
CA VAL A 70 -2.99 3.61 -0.16
C VAL A 70 -2.12 3.11 0.98
N GLY A 71 -2.35 1.87 1.41
CA GLY A 71 -1.63 1.28 2.53
C GLY A 71 -1.20 -0.15 2.29
N ILE A 72 -0.09 -0.54 2.89
CA ILE A 72 0.39 -1.92 3.00
C ILE A 72 -0.10 -2.43 4.35
N GLY A 73 -1.03 -3.38 4.37
CA GLY A 73 -1.62 -3.79 5.66
C GLY A 73 -2.46 -5.05 5.66
N ILE A 74 -2.70 -5.69 4.53
CA ILE A 74 -3.47 -6.94 4.52
C ILE A 74 -2.49 -8.10 4.54
N SER A 75 -2.32 -8.76 5.68
CA SER A 75 -1.62 -10.05 5.70
C SER A 75 -2.56 -11.12 5.18
N THR A 76 -2.16 -11.81 4.13
CA THR A 76 -2.90 -12.97 3.61
C THR A 76 -2.65 -14.24 4.42
N ALA A 77 -1.56 -14.30 5.19
CA ALA A 77 -1.40 -15.25 6.28
C ALA A 77 -2.42 -14.90 7.38
N GLY A 78 -3.64 -15.43 7.26
CA GLY A 78 -4.76 -15.15 8.15
C GLY A 78 -5.86 -14.26 7.57
N LYS A 79 -5.75 -13.82 6.30
CA LYS A 79 -6.75 -12.97 5.60
C LYS A 79 -7.18 -11.73 6.42
N THR A 80 -6.33 -11.24 7.30
CA THR A 80 -6.69 -10.18 8.25
C THR A 80 -6.12 -8.87 7.74
N MET A 81 -6.99 -7.86 7.66
CA MET A 81 -6.57 -6.49 7.41
C MET A 81 -6.10 -5.88 8.72
N HIS A 82 -4.82 -5.51 8.79
CA HIS A 82 -4.32 -4.65 9.84
C HIS A 82 -4.86 -3.24 9.58
N VAL A 83 -5.79 -2.79 10.42
CA VAL A 83 -6.31 -1.42 10.44
C VAL A 83 -5.82 -0.75 11.73
N PRO A 84 -5.09 0.38 11.65
CA PRO A 84 -4.59 1.01 10.43
C PRO A 84 -3.51 0.16 9.72
N PRO A 85 -3.30 0.37 8.41
CA PRO A 85 -2.23 -0.30 7.67
C PRO A 85 -0.87 -0.08 8.32
N VAL A 86 0.02 -1.06 8.11
CA VAL A 86 1.40 -1.06 8.60
C VAL A 86 2.16 0.15 8.05
N VAL A 87 1.96 0.47 6.78
CA VAL A 87 2.45 1.69 6.12
C VAL A 87 1.29 2.27 5.31
N GLN A 88 1.12 3.59 5.32
CA GLN A 88 0.11 4.27 4.50
C GLN A 88 0.63 5.60 3.96
N VAL A 89 0.20 5.93 2.75
CA VAL A 89 0.53 7.15 2.02
C VAL A 89 -0.74 7.76 1.45
N SER A 90 -0.77 9.09 1.34
CA SER A 90 -1.91 9.85 0.84
C SER A 90 -1.55 10.57 -0.46
N PHE A 91 -2.49 10.63 -1.39
CA PHE A 91 -2.37 11.32 -2.66
C PHE A 91 -3.57 12.24 -2.91
N ALA A 92 -3.35 13.33 -3.65
CA ALA A 92 -4.42 14.23 -4.10
C ALA A 92 -5.15 13.71 -5.34
N GLN A 93 -4.53 12.77 -6.07
CA GLN A 93 -5.07 12.15 -7.29
C GLN A 93 -4.60 10.70 -7.36
N VAL A 94 -5.22 9.89 -8.22
CA VAL A 94 -4.84 8.47 -8.40
C VAL A 94 -3.36 8.40 -8.78
N PRO A 95 -2.49 7.77 -7.97
CA PRO A 95 -1.06 7.73 -8.25
C PRO A 95 -0.75 6.76 -9.38
N THR A 96 0.33 7.02 -10.11
CA THR A 96 0.93 5.98 -10.94
C THR A 96 1.58 4.90 -10.06
N ASN A 97 1.81 3.70 -10.60
CA ASN A 97 2.53 2.64 -9.87
C ASN A 97 3.91 3.12 -9.39
N ARG A 98 4.59 3.93 -10.20
CA ARG A 98 5.90 4.51 -9.88
C ARG A 98 5.83 5.49 -8.70
N ASP A 99 4.86 6.40 -8.73
CA ASP A 99 4.69 7.38 -7.64
C ASP A 99 4.29 6.69 -6.33
N LEU A 100 3.41 5.68 -6.43
CA LEU A 100 3.02 4.87 -5.29
C LEU A 100 4.22 4.12 -4.70
N ALA A 101 5.03 3.47 -5.53
CA ALA A 101 6.22 2.75 -5.08
C ALA A 101 7.23 3.69 -4.40
N ALA A 102 7.48 4.86 -4.98
CA ALA A 102 8.37 5.86 -4.42
C ALA A 102 7.88 6.38 -3.05
N ALA A 103 6.60 6.72 -2.94
CA ALA A 103 6.00 7.19 -1.70
C ALA A 103 6.03 6.12 -0.60
N LEU A 104 5.70 4.86 -0.95
CA LEU A 104 5.76 3.74 0.00
C LEU A 104 7.18 3.46 0.47
N ARG A 105 8.17 3.50 -0.44
CA ARG A 105 9.59 3.37 -0.07
C ARG A 105 10.00 4.44 0.92
N GLN A 106 9.65 5.71 0.65
CA GLN A 106 9.96 6.79 1.56
C GLN A 106 9.30 6.58 2.93
N ALA A 107 8.02 6.19 2.95
CA ALA A 107 7.31 5.92 4.19
C ALA A 107 7.92 4.76 4.99
N ILE A 108 8.43 3.71 4.32
CA ILE A 108 9.16 2.61 4.97
C ILE A 108 10.51 3.09 5.53
N GLN A 109 11.21 3.95 4.80
CA GLN A 109 12.48 4.54 5.24
C GLN A 109 12.28 5.44 6.46
N ASP A 110 11.26 6.29 6.45
CA ASP A 110 10.93 7.19 7.57
C ASP A 110 10.44 6.43 8.82
N ALA A 111 9.95 5.19 8.66
CA ALA A 111 9.56 4.31 9.76
C ALA A 111 10.76 3.67 10.51
N SER A 112 11.99 3.96 10.09
CA SER A 112 13.25 3.37 10.58
C SER A 112 13.88 4.18 11.69
#